data_AF-A0A645G3M0-F1
#
_entry.id   AF-A0A645G3M0-F1
#
_cell.length_a   1.000
_cell.length_b   1.000
_cell.length_c   1.000
_cell.angle_alpha   90.00
_cell.angle_beta   90.00
_cell.angle_gamma   90.00
#
_symmetry.space_group_name_H-M   'P 1'
#
loop_
_entity.id
_entity.type
_entity.pdbx_description
1 polymer ?
#
loop_
_entity_poly.entity_id
_entity_poly.type
_entity_poly.pdbx_seq_one_letter_code
_entity_poly.pdbx_strand_id
1 'polypeptide(L)'
;MSVSHASFCGLKDIWGISHGPETIVAAVLVELSGDIKGHLLMLQEVQDAQRLAESAIHAAEIEDEQAAEFPSEMQYSAALEIANILCGAYVTAIRDLTGFSIQCSPPSMAIDMCGAVMNLLACRYGEISDVVLLLEAEFRDELHHVSGRIFLLSDPGSYRRLLERMGLI
;
A
#
# COMPACT_ATOMS: atom_id res chain seq x y z
N MET A 1 -2.89 -7.43 -12.99
CA MET A 1 -3.15 -6.36 -12.00
C MET A 1 -4.03 -5.30 -12.65
N SER A 2 -5.12 -4.91 -11.99
CA SER A 2 -5.95 -3.77 -12.42
C SER A 2 -6.33 -2.96 -11.18
N VAL A 3 -6.24 -1.63 -11.26
CA VAL A 3 -6.87 -0.77 -10.25
C VAL A 3 -8.37 -0.87 -10.46
N SER A 4 -9.07 -1.49 -9.51
CA SER A 4 -10.50 -1.82 -9.63
C SER A 4 -11.39 -0.69 -9.11
N HIS A 5 -10.90 0.09 -8.14
CA HIS A 5 -11.67 1.19 -7.56
C HIS A 5 -10.76 2.30 -7.04
N ALA A 6 -11.15 3.56 -7.28
CA ALA A 6 -10.49 4.74 -6.75
C ALA A 6 -11.54 5.61 -6.06
N SER A 7 -11.30 5.97 -4.81
CA SER A 7 -12.21 6.80 -4.03
C SER A 7 -11.44 7.68 -3.05
N PHE A 8 -12.09 8.76 -2.63
CA PHE A 8 -11.61 9.56 -1.52
C PHE A 8 -12.22 9.01 -0.24
N CYS A 9 -11.39 8.73 0.76
CA CYS A 9 -11.83 8.23 2.05
C CYS A 9 -11.16 9.01 3.18
N GLY A 10 -11.74 9.00 4.37
CA GLY A 10 -11.06 9.49 5.55
C GLY A 10 -10.06 8.46 6.07
N LEU A 11 -9.15 8.92 6.94
CA LEU A 11 -8.26 7.99 7.64
C LEU A 11 -9.03 6.95 8.45
N LYS A 12 -10.26 7.26 8.89
CA LYS A 12 -11.16 6.34 9.61
C LYS A 12 -11.69 5.19 8.75
N ASP A 13 -11.75 5.35 7.42
CA ASP A 13 -12.33 4.34 6.52
C ASP A 13 -11.37 3.18 6.29
N ILE A 14 -10.09 3.49 6.00
CA ILE A 14 -8.98 3.12 6.89
C ILE A 14 -9.19 1.90 7.82
N TRP A 15 -9.71 2.22 8.99
CA TRP A 15 -9.88 1.33 10.15
C TRP A 15 -10.98 0.31 9.94
N GLY A 16 -12.04 0.65 9.19
CA GLY A 16 -13.17 -0.24 8.94
C GLY A 16 -12.84 -1.35 7.95
N ILE A 17 -11.75 -1.19 7.20
CA ILE A 17 -11.34 -2.03 6.08
C ILE A 17 -10.62 -3.32 6.51
N SER A 18 -10.03 -3.36 7.71
CA SER A 18 -9.07 -4.39 8.15
C SER A 18 -9.68 -5.55 8.95
N HIS A 19 -10.98 -5.82 8.84
CA HIS A 19 -11.71 -6.79 9.67
C HIS A 19 -11.60 -6.57 11.20
N GLY A 20 -11.06 -5.42 11.64
CA GLY A 20 -10.93 -5.04 13.04
C GLY A 20 -9.52 -4.56 13.42
N PRO A 21 -9.36 -3.97 14.61
CA PRO A 21 -8.07 -3.47 15.10
C PRO A 21 -7.11 -4.59 15.53
N GLU A 22 -7.64 -5.76 15.93
CA GLU A 22 -6.85 -6.91 16.40
C GLU A 22 -6.25 -7.75 15.26
N THR A 23 -6.69 -7.51 14.02
CA THR A 23 -6.22 -8.26 12.85
C THR A 23 -4.72 -8.02 12.64
N ILE A 24 -3.95 -9.10 12.51
CA ILE A 24 -2.53 -9.00 12.19
C ILE A 24 -2.37 -8.70 10.70
N VAL A 25 -1.76 -7.55 10.41
CA VAL A 25 -1.60 -7.03 9.05
C VAL A 25 -0.12 -6.84 8.73
N ALA A 26 0.23 -7.07 7.47
CA ALA A 26 1.47 -6.59 6.88
C ALA A 26 1.21 -5.20 6.29
N ALA A 27 1.90 -4.21 6.82
CA ALA A 27 1.84 -2.82 6.38
C ALA A 27 3.16 -2.45 5.71
N VAL A 28 3.13 -2.18 4.41
CA VAL A 28 4.29 -1.70 3.66
C VAL A 28 4.14 -0.21 3.38
N LEU A 29 5.16 0.55 3.77
CA LEU A 29 5.18 2.00 3.62
C LEU A 29 6.30 2.42 2.69
N VAL A 30 5.97 3.31 1.75
CA VAL A 30 6.92 3.96 0.83
C VAL A 30 6.77 5.46 0.97
N GLU A 31 7.84 6.16 1.28
CA GLU A 31 7.84 7.61 1.34
C GLU A 31 7.88 8.21 -0.07
N LEU A 32 7.03 9.21 -0.30
CA LEU A 32 6.99 9.99 -1.53
C LEU A 32 7.57 11.38 -1.30
N SER A 33 8.39 11.83 -2.24
CA SER A 33 8.96 13.17 -2.26
C SER A 33 8.96 13.77 -3.67
N GLY A 34 9.19 15.08 -3.76
CA GLY A 34 9.08 15.85 -5.00
C GLY A 34 7.79 16.68 -5.03
N ASP A 35 7.08 16.63 -6.16
CA ASP A 35 5.84 17.38 -6.39
C ASP A 35 4.68 16.90 -5.51
N ILE A 36 4.69 15.62 -5.15
CA ILE A 36 3.80 15.00 -4.17
C ILE A 36 4.65 14.51 -3.00
N LYS A 37 4.31 14.99 -1.80
CA LYS A 37 4.91 14.52 -0.55
C LYS A 37 3.88 13.77 0.26
N GLY A 38 4.32 12.68 0.87
CA GLY A 38 3.42 11.77 1.55
C GLY A 38 3.98 10.37 1.63
N HIS A 39 3.10 9.39 1.80
CA HIS A 39 3.47 7.99 1.77
C HIS A 39 2.44 7.20 0.95
N LEU A 40 2.91 6.17 0.26
CA LEU A 40 2.06 5.05 -0.14
C LEU A 40 2.05 4.03 0.99
N LEU A 41 0.85 3.59 1.36
CA LEU A 41 0.65 2.51 2.31
C LEU A 41 -0.01 1.35 1.57
N MET A 42 0.62 0.20 1.56
CA MET A 42 -0.01 -1.06 1.19
C MET A 42 -0.37 -1.82 2.46
N LEU A 43 -1.63 -2.21 2.58
CA LEU A 43 -2.15 -2.90 3.76
C LEU A 43 -2.83 -4.20 3.36
N GLN A 44 -2.42 -5.30 3.98
CA GLN A 44 -2.96 -6.64 3.76
C GLN A 44 -2.96 -7.44 5.06
N GLU A 45 -3.86 -8.39 5.20
CA GLU A 45 -3.73 -9.39 6.26
C GLU A 45 -2.45 -10.19 6.06
N VAL A 46 -1.78 -10.55 7.17
CA VAL A 46 -0.47 -11.22 7.09
C VAL A 46 -0.53 -12.51 6.27
N GLN A 47 -1.64 -13.25 6.35
CA GLN A 47 -1.85 -14.50 5.60
C GLN A 47 -1.97 -14.25 4.09
N ASP A 48 -2.61 -13.15 3.69
CA ASP A 48 -2.73 -12.77 2.28
C ASP A 48 -1.38 -12.29 1.74
N ALA A 49 -0.62 -11.53 2.54
CA ALA A 49 0.73 -11.10 2.20
C ALA A 49 1.68 -12.31 2.03
N GLN A 50 1.58 -13.32 2.90
CA GLN A 50 2.33 -14.58 2.76
C GLN A 50 1.96 -15.32 1.47
N ARG A 51 0.67 -15.52 1.18
CA ARG A 51 0.22 -16.20 -0.05
C ARG A 51 0.71 -15.49 -1.32
N LEU A 52 0.73 -14.15 -1.31
CA LEU A 52 1.22 -13.35 -2.42
C LEU A 52 2.76 -13.43 -2.56
N ALA A 53 3.49 -13.42 -1.45
CA ALA A 53 4.93 -13.66 -1.45
C ALA A 53 5.27 -15.09 -1.95
N GLU A 54 4.55 -16.10 -1.48
CA GLU A 54 4.70 -17.49 -1.91
C GLU A 54 4.46 -17.63 -3.41
N SER A 55 3.38 -17.05 -3.95
CA SER A 55 3.10 -17.08 -5.39
C SER A 55 4.26 -16.46 -6.19
N ALA A 56 4.82 -15.34 -5.74
CA ALA A 56 5.98 -14.73 -6.40
C ALA A 56 7.26 -15.58 -6.32
N ILE A 57 7.51 -16.22 -5.18
CA ILE A 57 8.66 -17.13 -4.98
C ILE A 57 8.52 -18.36 -5.89
N HIS A 58 7.34 -18.96 -5.95
CA HIS A 58 7.04 -20.11 -6.82
C HIS A 58 7.18 -19.74 -8.29
N ALA A 59 6.68 -18.57 -8.70
CA ALA A 59 6.85 -18.06 -10.05
C ALA A 59 8.32 -17.79 -10.43
N ALA A 60 9.17 -17.55 -9.43
CA ALA A 60 10.61 -17.41 -9.60
C ALA A 60 11.38 -18.74 -9.53
N GLU A 61 10.69 -19.88 -9.37
CA GLU A 61 11.28 -21.22 -9.22
C GLU A 61 12.27 -21.32 -8.04
N ILE A 62 12.02 -20.57 -6.97
CA ILE A 62 12.86 -20.57 -5.76
C ILE A 62 12.28 -21.54 -4.74
N GLU A 63 13.11 -22.44 -4.21
CA GLU A 63 12.72 -23.30 -3.09
C GLU A 63 12.68 -22.49 -1.79
N ASP A 64 11.52 -22.42 -1.14
CA ASP A 64 11.36 -21.86 0.20
C ASP A 64 10.73 -22.92 1.12
N GLU A 65 11.49 -23.35 2.12
CA GLU A 65 11.04 -24.31 3.13
C GLU A 65 10.60 -23.54 4.38
N GLN A 66 9.33 -23.12 4.46
CA GLN A 66 8.58 -22.99 5.72
C GLN A 66 7.17 -22.44 5.51
N ALA A 67 6.16 -23.23 5.86
CA ALA A 67 4.87 -22.71 6.28
C ALA A 67 4.97 -22.34 7.77
N ALA A 68 5.10 -21.05 8.07
CA ALA A 68 5.17 -20.52 9.44
C ALA A 68 4.08 -19.46 9.67
N GLU A 69 3.77 -19.19 10.94
CA GLU A 69 2.79 -18.18 11.35
C GLU A 69 3.20 -16.75 10.96
N PHE A 70 4.51 -16.53 10.74
CA PHE A 70 5.09 -15.28 10.26
C PHE A 70 5.89 -15.50 8.97
N PRO A 71 6.07 -14.47 8.13
CA PRO A 71 6.84 -14.59 6.89
C PRO A 71 8.29 -15.01 7.13
N SER A 72 8.81 -15.93 6.32
CA SER A 72 10.25 -16.20 6.20
C SER A 72 11.00 -14.94 5.73
N GLU A 73 12.34 -14.90 5.88
CA GLU A 73 13.14 -13.79 5.32
C GLU A 73 12.96 -13.66 3.80
N MET A 74 12.76 -14.78 3.12
CA MET A 74 12.51 -14.82 1.69
C MET A 74 11.12 -14.26 1.37
N GLN A 75 10.08 -14.67 2.10
CA GLN A 75 8.73 -14.14 1.95
C GLN A 75 8.67 -12.64 2.27
N TYR A 76 9.38 -12.18 3.31
CA TYR A 76 9.49 -10.77 3.64
C TYR A 76 10.11 -9.97 2.49
N SER A 77 11.22 -10.48 1.93
CA SER A 77 11.91 -9.84 0.80
C SER A 77 11.06 -9.83 -0.47
N ALA A 78 10.37 -10.94 -0.76
CA ALA A 78 9.45 -11.03 -1.89
C ALA A 78 8.29 -10.04 -1.77
N ALA A 79 7.69 -9.91 -0.58
CA ALA A 79 6.63 -8.94 -0.34
C ALA A 79 7.12 -7.49 -0.46
N LEU A 80 8.34 -7.16 -0.04
CA LEU A 80 8.95 -5.85 -0.30
C LEU A 80 9.17 -5.58 -1.79
N GLU A 81 9.62 -6.58 -2.55
CA GLU A 81 9.81 -6.44 -4.00
C GLU A 81 8.48 -6.22 -4.73
N ILE A 82 7.44 -6.96 -4.34
CA ILE A 82 6.09 -6.75 -4.88
C ILE A 82 5.63 -5.33 -4.56
N ALA A 83 5.76 -4.88 -3.31
CA ALA A 83 5.42 -3.52 -2.94
C ALA A 83 6.21 -2.46 -3.75
N ASN A 84 7.49 -2.71 -4.02
CA ASN A 84 8.32 -1.84 -4.85
C ASN A 84 7.80 -1.74 -6.29
N ILE A 85 7.46 -2.88 -6.91
CA ILE A 85 6.86 -2.93 -8.26
C ILE A 85 5.53 -2.17 -8.29
N LEU A 86 4.67 -2.38 -7.30
CA LEU A 86 3.37 -1.74 -7.19
C LEU A 86 3.47 -0.23 -7.01
N CYS A 87 4.37 0.21 -6.14
CA CYS A 87 4.62 1.64 -5.94
C CYS A 87 5.19 2.29 -7.22
N GLY A 88 6.10 1.62 -7.92
CA GLY A 88 6.65 2.10 -9.19
C GLY A 88 5.59 2.24 -10.28
N ALA A 89 4.70 1.24 -10.43
CA ALA A 89 3.58 1.29 -11.36
C ALA A 89 2.62 2.44 -11.00
N TYR A 90 2.31 2.60 -9.72
CA TYR A 90 1.39 3.62 -9.23
C TYR A 90 1.93 5.05 -9.44
N VAL A 91 3.18 5.30 -9.07
CA VAL A 91 3.83 6.59 -9.29
C VAL A 91 3.98 6.91 -10.77
N THR A 92 4.27 5.90 -11.59
CA THR A 92 4.31 6.08 -13.05
C THR A 92 2.94 6.52 -13.58
N ALA A 93 1.85 5.89 -13.15
CA ALA A 93 0.51 6.28 -13.56
C ALA A 93 0.16 7.73 -13.14
N ILE A 94 0.50 8.14 -11.91
CA ILE A 94 0.31 9.53 -11.47
C ILE A 94 1.12 10.48 -12.35
N ARG A 95 2.39 10.18 -12.58
CA ARG A 95 3.27 11.01 -13.41
C ARG A 95 2.70 11.16 -14.82
N ASP A 96 2.24 10.07 -15.43
CA ASP A 96 1.72 10.08 -16.79
C ASP A 96 0.42 10.89 -16.90
N LEU A 97 -0.41 10.89 -15.85
CA LEU A 97 -1.65 11.68 -15.78
C LEU A 97 -1.43 13.17 -15.47
N THR A 98 -0.44 13.50 -14.65
CA THR A 98 -0.31 14.85 -14.04
C THR A 98 0.92 15.63 -14.49
N GLY A 99 1.92 14.92 -15.04
CA GLY A 99 3.25 15.44 -15.34
C GLY A 99 4.15 15.62 -14.11
N PHE A 100 3.75 15.13 -12.93
CA PHE A 100 4.53 15.32 -11.69
C PHE A 100 5.79 14.47 -11.63
N SER A 101 6.83 15.06 -11.04
CA SER A 101 8.05 14.38 -10.64
C SER A 101 7.92 13.90 -9.20
N ILE A 102 7.83 12.58 -9.03
CA ILE A 102 7.68 11.91 -7.73
C ILE A 102 8.82 10.92 -7.56
N GLN A 103 9.48 10.98 -6.41
CA GLN A 103 10.53 10.06 -5.99
C GLN A 103 10.03 9.17 -4.86
N CYS A 104 10.42 7.89 -4.87
CA CYS A 104 10.05 6.91 -3.86
C CYS A 104 11.28 6.49 -3.04
N SER A 105 11.11 6.33 -1.73
CA SER A 105 12.07 5.58 -0.91
C SER A 105 11.98 4.08 -1.21
N PRO A 106 12.97 3.27 -0.81
CA PRO A 106 12.77 1.85 -0.66
C PRO A 106 11.59 1.56 0.29
N PRO A 107 10.81 0.49 0.03
CA PRO A 107 9.72 0.09 0.92
C PRO A 107 10.24 -0.40 2.27
N SER A 108 9.48 -0.13 3.32
CA SER A 108 9.68 -0.69 4.66
C SER A 108 8.40 -1.37 5.12
N MET A 109 8.52 -2.55 5.73
CA MET A 109 7.36 -3.32 6.17
C MET A 109 7.36 -3.51 7.69
N ALA A 110 6.18 -3.33 8.27
CA ALA A 110 5.88 -3.70 9.65
C ALA A 110 4.75 -4.75 9.67
N ILE A 111 4.82 -5.70 10.60
CA ILE A 111 3.77 -6.68 10.87
C ILE A 111 3.30 -6.43 12.30
N ASP A 112 2.04 -6.00 12.44
CA ASP A 112 1.47 -5.66 13.73
C ASP A 112 -0.06 -5.79 13.68
N MET A 113 -0.71 -5.59 14.82
CA MET A 113 -2.15 -5.35 14.88
C MET A 113 -2.51 -4.14 14.01
N CYS A 114 -3.59 -4.24 13.26
CA CYS A 114 -4.03 -3.14 12.41
C CYS A 114 -4.28 -1.87 13.23
N GLY A 115 -4.80 -1.98 14.45
CA GLY A 115 -4.98 -0.84 15.35
C GLY A 115 -3.66 -0.11 15.65
N ALA A 116 -2.55 -0.84 15.80
CA ALA A 116 -1.24 -0.25 16.06
C ALA A 116 -0.70 0.50 14.83
N VAL A 117 -0.79 -0.12 13.64
CA VAL A 117 -0.43 0.52 12.36
C VAL A 117 -1.26 1.79 12.15
N MET A 118 -2.57 1.69 12.34
CA MET A 118 -3.49 2.81 12.15
C MET A 118 -3.27 3.95 13.14
N ASN A 119 -2.93 3.63 14.39
CA ASN A 119 -2.60 4.65 15.40
C ASN A 119 -1.35 5.45 15.01
N LEU A 120 -0.33 4.79 14.46
CA LEU A 120 0.86 5.48 13.95
C LEU A 120 0.51 6.46 12.82
N LEU A 121 -0.35 6.03 11.89
CA LEU A 121 -0.82 6.88 10.80
C LEU A 121 -1.67 8.04 11.33
N ALA A 122 -2.52 7.81 12.33
CA ALA A 122 -3.31 8.85 12.97
C ALA A 122 -2.44 9.89 13.69
N CYS A 123 -1.37 9.49 14.37
CA CYS A 123 -0.43 10.44 14.95
C CYS A 123 0.30 11.28 13.89
N ARG A 124 0.56 10.71 12.70
CA ARG A 124 1.32 11.37 11.62
C ARG A 124 0.44 12.28 10.75
N TYR A 125 -0.82 11.89 10.52
CA TYR A 125 -1.73 12.53 9.56
C TYR A 125 -3.03 13.05 10.16
N GLY A 126 -3.34 12.69 11.40
CA GLY A 126 -4.62 12.98 12.04
C GLY A 126 -4.89 14.47 12.30
N GLU A 127 -3.85 15.30 12.32
CA GLU A 127 -4.00 16.76 12.36
C GLU A 127 -4.03 17.40 10.96
N ILE A 128 -3.65 16.66 9.92
CA ILE A 128 -3.16 17.24 8.66
C ILE A 128 -4.14 17.07 7.49
N SER A 129 -4.99 16.04 7.40
CA SER A 129 -6.06 16.03 6.38
C SER A 129 -7.15 14.97 6.62
N ASP A 130 -8.43 15.39 6.53
CA ASP A 130 -9.61 14.51 6.53
C ASP A 130 -9.76 13.66 5.25
N VAL A 131 -8.86 13.82 4.27
CA VAL A 131 -9.00 13.18 2.94
C VAL A 131 -7.73 12.44 2.55
N VAL A 132 -7.84 11.12 2.51
CA VAL A 132 -6.89 10.16 1.97
C VAL A 132 -7.40 9.73 0.59
N LEU A 133 -6.52 9.67 -0.39
CA LEU A 133 -6.86 9.04 -1.66
C LEU A 133 -6.68 7.52 -1.50
N LEU A 134 -7.79 6.79 -1.49
CA LEU A 134 -7.82 5.33 -1.47
C LEU A 134 -7.87 4.81 -2.90
N LEU A 135 -6.93 3.94 -3.25
CA LEU A 135 -7.04 3.13 -4.45
C LEU A 135 -6.99 1.66 -4.09
N GLU A 136 -8.13 1.01 -4.30
CA GLU A 136 -8.21 -0.43 -4.15
C GLU A 136 -7.65 -1.07 -5.41
N ALA A 137 -6.64 -1.93 -5.21
CA ALA A 137 -6.02 -2.70 -6.26
C ALA A 137 -6.24 -4.18 -5.94
N GLU A 138 -7.13 -4.83 -6.68
CA GLU A 138 -7.25 -6.28 -6.58
C GLU A 138 -6.12 -6.97 -7.35
N PHE A 139 -5.39 -7.84 -6.64
CA PHE A 139 -4.47 -8.79 -7.26
C PHE A 139 -5.21 -10.12 -7.42
N ARG A 140 -5.38 -10.55 -8.67
CA ARG A 140 -5.89 -11.89 -8.97
C ARG A 140 -4.74 -12.69 -9.54
N ASP A 141 -4.33 -13.70 -8.81
CA ASP A 141 -3.65 -14.87 -9.36
C ASP A 141 -4.74 -15.92 -9.69
N GLU A 142 -4.58 -16.69 -10.77
CA GLU A 142 -5.59 -17.67 -11.21
C GLU A 142 -5.81 -18.79 -10.19
N LEU A 143 -4.86 -18.99 -9.28
CA LEU A 143 -4.93 -19.96 -8.18
C LEU A 143 -5.32 -19.32 -6.84
N HIS A 144 -5.08 -18.01 -6.66
CA HIS A 144 -5.29 -17.33 -5.39
C HIS A 144 -5.89 -15.92 -5.58
N HIS A 145 -7.06 -15.69 -4.98
CA HIS A 145 -7.61 -14.35 -4.85
C HIS A 145 -6.88 -13.63 -3.70
N VAL A 146 -5.89 -12.79 -4.02
CA VAL A 146 -5.19 -11.97 -3.03
C VAL A 146 -5.55 -10.51 -3.19
N SER A 147 -6.45 -10.00 -2.35
CA SER A 147 -6.76 -8.58 -2.34
C SER A 147 -5.69 -7.79 -1.58
N GLY A 148 -5.36 -6.59 -2.09
CA GLY A 148 -4.59 -5.61 -1.34
C GLY A 148 -5.19 -4.23 -1.52
N ARG A 149 -4.89 -3.33 -0.58
CA ARG A 149 -5.32 -1.93 -0.70
C ARG A 149 -4.10 -1.03 -0.63
N ILE A 150 -4.05 -0.05 -1.53
CA ILE A 150 -3.00 0.95 -1.59
C ILE A 150 -3.61 2.31 -1.28
N PHE A 151 -3.05 2.99 -0.30
CA PHE A 151 -3.51 4.30 0.14
C PHE A 151 -2.43 5.32 -0.14
N LEU A 152 -2.81 6.43 -0.81
CA LEU A 152 -1.96 7.60 -0.94
C LEU A 152 -2.28 8.57 0.20
N LEU A 153 -1.34 8.65 1.14
CA LEU A 153 -1.38 9.53 2.29
C LEU A 153 -0.52 10.76 2.00
N SER A 154 -1.09 11.81 1.42
CA SER A 154 -0.36 13.03 1.04
C SER A 154 -0.68 14.21 1.94
N ASP A 155 0.25 15.17 2.05
CA ASP A 155 -0.05 16.44 2.70
C ASP A 155 -1.12 17.26 1.92
N PRO A 156 -1.83 18.19 2.56
CA PRO A 156 -2.89 18.99 1.93
C PRO A 156 -2.46 19.76 0.68
N GLY A 157 -1.23 20.26 0.67
CA GLY A 157 -0.70 20.98 -0.48
C GLY A 157 -0.48 20.05 -1.67
N SER A 158 0.09 18.88 -1.41
CA SER A 158 0.27 17.82 -2.42
C SER A 158 -1.08 17.30 -2.95
N TYR A 159 -2.02 17.06 -2.05
CA TYR A 159 -3.39 16.65 -2.40
C TYR A 159 -4.08 17.69 -3.31
N ARG A 160 -4.04 18.97 -2.93
CA ARG A 160 -4.63 20.05 -3.73
C ARG A 160 -4.01 20.13 -5.12
N ARG A 161 -2.68 20.07 -5.22
CA ARG A 161 -1.98 20.05 -6.51
C ARG A 161 -2.41 18.88 -7.39
N LEU A 162 -2.59 17.70 -6.79
CA LEU A 162 -3.08 16.51 -7.49
C LEU A 162 -4.46 16.74 -8.10
N LEU A 163 -5.42 17.23 -7.30
CA LEU A 163 -6.77 17.51 -7.78
C LEU A 163 -6.81 18.58 -8.89
N GLU A 164 -6.05 19.67 -8.73
CA GLU A 164 -5.95 20.75 -9.73
C GLU A 164 -5.40 20.20 -11.06
N ARG A 165 -4.38 19.32 -11.04
CA ARG A 165 -3.84 18.71 -12.26
C ARG A 165 -4.79 17.70 -12.91
N MET A 166 -5.61 17.03 -12.10
CA MET A 166 -6.64 16.12 -12.61
C MET A 166 -7.91 16.85 -13.09
N GLY A 167 -7.98 18.17 -12.94
CA GLY A 167 -9.14 18.98 -13.35
C GLY A 167 -10.39 18.72 -12.49
N LEU A 168 -10.22 18.27 -11.25
CA LEU A 168 -11.31 17.96 -10.33
C LEU A 168 -11.76 19.18 -9.51
N ILE A 169 -10.87 20.17 -9.36
CA ILE A 169 -11.12 21.47 -8.72
C ILE A 169 -10.45 22.61 -9.49
#